data_AF-A0A2N2YH28-F1
#
_entry.id   AF-A0A2N2YH28-F1
#
_cell.length_a   1.000
_cell.length_b   1.000
_cell.length_c   1.000
_cell.angle_alpha   90.00
_cell.angle_beta   90.00
_cell.angle_gamma   90.00
#
_symmetry.space_group_name_H-M   'P 1'
#
loop_
_entity.id
_entity.type
_entity.pdbx_description
1 polymer ?
#
loop_
_entity_poly.entity_id
_entity_poly.type
_entity_poly.pdbx_seq_one_letter_code
_entity_poly.pdbx_strand_id
1 'polypeptide(L)'
;MGKFSGELKKKMAQQQLLDTLSYFWRTTQQQEIDYVENRDGEIHAYEFKWSGKEQSRFPVTFTKAYPTSKTSLITPLNYMDFIGN
;
A
#
# COMPACT_ATOMS: atom_id res chain seq x y z
N MET A 1 -1.28 -8.85 -25.34
CA MET A 1 -1.51 -8.75 -23.88
C MET A 1 -2.26 -7.45 -23.61
N GLY A 2 -3.54 -7.53 -23.22
CA GLY A 2 -4.49 -6.40 -23.29
C GLY A 2 -4.18 -5.25 -22.35
N LYS A 3 -4.12 -4.03 -22.90
CA LYS A 3 -4.16 -2.79 -22.11
C LYS A 3 -5.58 -2.61 -21.58
N PHE A 4 -5.81 -2.95 -20.30
CA PHE A 4 -7.05 -2.56 -19.64
C PHE A 4 -7.00 -1.05 -19.36
N SER A 5 -7.73 -0.32 -20.20
CA SER A 5 -7.86 1.14 -20.21
C SER A 5 -8.37 1.67 -18.87
N GLY A 6 -7.70 2.69 -18.34
CA GLY A 6 -8.02 3.36 -17.07
C GLY A 6 -9.46 3.90 -16.97
N GLU A 7 -10.22 3.91 -18.06
CA GLU A 7 -11.64 4.30 -18.06
C GLU A 7 -12.55 3.31 -17.33
N LEU A 8 -12.26 2.01 -17.39
CA LEU A 8 -13.06 0.98 -16.67
C LEU A 8 -12.90 1.12 -15.15
N LYS A 9 -11.69 1.42 -14.66
CA LYS A 9 -11.43 1.67 -13.23
C LYS A 9 -12.14 2.93 -12.74
N LYS A 10 -12.13 4.00 -13.53
CA LYS A 10 -12.80 5.27 -13.21
C LYS A 10 -14.32 5.09 -13.12
N LYS A 11 -14.89 4.24 -13.99
CA LYS A 11 -16.32 3.92 -14.00
C LYS A 11 -16.75 3.05 -12.81
N MET A 12 -15.88 2.17 -12.32
CA MET A 12 -16.15 1.37 -11.10
C MET A 12 -15.98 2.18 -9.80
N ALA A 13 -15.04 3.12 -9.76
CA ALA A 13 -14.89 4.04 -8.63
C ALA A 13 -16.10 5.00 -8.48
N GLN A 14 -16.73 5.39 -9.59
CA GLN A 14 -17.99 6.15 -9.57
C GLN A 14 -19.22 5.31 -9.17
N GLN A 15 -19.12 3.98 -9.11
CA GLN A 15 -20.22 3.06 -8.80
C GLN A 15 -20.14 2.41 -7.41
N GLN A 16 -19.34 2.94 -6.46
CA GLN A 16 -19.27 2.45 -5.06
C GLN A 16 -18.94 0.94 -4.94
N LEU A 17 -18.00 0.41 -5.74
CA LEU A 17 -17.69 -1.03 -5.70
C LEU A 17 -16.25 -1.40 -5.36
N LEU A 18 -15.34 -0.45 -5.12
CA LEU A 18 -13.98 -0.73 -4.65
C LEU A 18 -13.44 0.47 -3.85
N ASP A 19 -13.78 0.59 -2.57
CA ASP A 19 -13.27 1.68 -1.71
C ASP A 19 -11.77 1.53 -1.37
N THR A 20 -11.16 0.40 -1.77
CA THR A 20 -9.74 0.12 -1.59
C THR A 20 -9.12 -0.39 -2.90
N LEU A 21 -8.18 0.38 -3.47
CA LEU A 21 -7.37 -0.05 -4.62
C LEU A 21 -5.98 -0.46 -4.13
N SER A 22 -5.56 -1.70 -4.36
CA SER A 22 -4.19 -2.16 -4.04
C SER A 22 -3.21 -1.93 -5.19
N TYR A 23 -1.95 -1.69 -4.84
CA TYR A 23 -0.84 -1.38 -5.74
C TYR A 23 0.41 -2.18 -5.36
N PHE A 24 1.24 -2.49 -6.37
CA PHE A 24 2.59 -3.02 -6.16
C PHE A 24 3.60 -1.92 -6.46
N TRP A 25 4.34 -1.47 -5.44
CA TRP A 25 5.33 -0.40 -5.57
C TRP A 25 6.74 -0.98 -5.57
N ARG A 26 7.54 -0.63 -6.58
CA ARG A 26 8.97 -0.96 -6.66
C ARG A 26 9.76 0.06 -7.48
N THR A 27 11.06 0.13 -7.25
CA THR A 27 11.99 0.98 -8.00
C THR A 27 12.92 0.18 -8.91
N THR A 28 13.60 0.85 -9.84
CA THR A 28 14.66 0.21 -10.66
C THR A 28 15.87 -0.22 -9.83
N GLN A 29 16.07 0.37 -8.63
CA GLN A 29 17.04 -0.07 -7.63
C GLN A 29 16.52 -1.21 -6.74
N GLN A 30 15.39 -1.83 -7.10
CA GLN A 30 14.79 -2.98 -6.39
C GLN A 30 14.39 -2.69 -4.94
N GLN A 31 14.14 -1.42 -4.59
CA GLN A 31 13.39 -1.11 -3.37
C GLN A 31 11.92 -1.40 -3.58
N GLU A 32 11.26 -1.99 -2.58
CA GLU A 32 9.87 -2.43 -2.64
C GLU A 32 9.13 -1.99 -1.37
N ILE A 33 7.80 -1.99 -1.45
CA ILE A 33 6.89 -1.96 -0.30
C ILE A 33 6.02 -3.20 -0.39
N ASP A 34 5.89 -3.96 0.70
CA ASP A 34 5.14 -5.23 0.70
C ASP A 34 3.68 -5.06 0.24
N TYR A 35 3.00 -4.02 0.75
CA TYR A 35 1.61 -3.75 0.41
C TYR A 35 1.32 -2.26 0.40
N VAL A 36 0.68 -1.78 -0.67
CA VAL A 36 0.23 -0.40 -0.82
C VAL A 36 -1.22 -0.41 -1.24
N GLU A 37 -2.02 0.47 -0.66
CA GLU A 37 -3.40 0.67 -1.05
C GLU A 37 -3.77 2.16 -1.05
N ASN A 38 -4.80 2.51 -1.82
CA ASN A 38 -5.48 3.78 -1.73
C ASN A 38 -6.83 3.55 -1.10
N ARG A 39 -7.08 4.21 0.03
CA ARG A 39 -8.38 4.25 0.71
C ARG A 39 -8.83 5.69 0.78
N ASP A 40 -10.01 5.96 0.22
CA ASP A 40 -10.63 7.30 0.18
C ASP A 40 -9.70 8.42 -0.32
N GLY A 41 -8.80 8.10 -1.26
CA GLY A 41 -7.83 9.04 -1.82
C GLY A 41 -6.51 9.14 -1.04
N GLU A 42 -6.37 8.48 0.10
CA GLU A 42 -5.15 8.44 0.91
C GLU A 42 -4.33 7.19 0.63
N ILE A 43 -3.01 7.33 0.47
CA ILE A 43 -2.10 6.20 0.27
C ILE A 43 -1.71 5.64 1.64
N HIS A 44 -1.96 4.35 1.82
CA HIS A 44 -1.47 3.57 2.94
C HIS A 44 -0.43 2.57 2.45
N ALA A 45 0.69 2.48 3.16
CA ALA A 45 1.80 1.60 2.86
C ALA A 45 2.14 0.76 4.08
N TYR A 46 2.41 -0.52 3.85
CA TYR A 46 2.63 -1.51 4.90
C TYR A 46 3.84 -2.36 4.62
N GLU A 47 4.51 -2.70 5.71
CA GLU A 47 5.66 -3.60 5.76
C GLU A 47 5.33 -4.68 6.78
N PHE A 48 5.58 -5.95 6.47
CA PHE A 48 5.27 -7.07 7.38
C PHE A 48 6.55 -7.64 7.98
N LYS A 49 6.64 -7.64 9.31
CA LYS A 49 7.78 -8.21 10.06
C LYS A 49 7.31 -9.28 11.04
N TRP A 50 7.37 -10.54 10.62
CA TRP A 50 6.95 -11.67 11.46
C TRP A 50 7.99 -12.13 12.51
N SER A 51 9.28 -11.84 12.30
CA SER A 51 10.35 -12.31 13.18
C SER A 51 10.73 -11.35 14.32
N GLY A 52 10.05 -10.21 14.47
CA GLY A 52 10.14 -9.29 15.62
C GLY A 52 11.49 -8.62 15.90
N LYS A 53 12.56 -8.98 15.18
CA LYS A 53 13.94 -8.56 15.48
C LYS A 53 14.40 -7.29 14.77
N GLU A 54 13.71 -6.85 13.72
CA GLU A 54 14.10 -5.67 12.96
C GLU A 54 13.00 -4.62 12.97
N GLN A 55 13.39 -3.38 13.23
CA GLN A 55 12.56 -2.23 12.93
C GLN A 55 12.53 -2.07 11.41
N SER A 56 11.40 -2.34 10.77
CA SER A 56 11.27 -2.01 9.34
C SER A 56 11.32 -0.50 9.18
N ARG A 57 12.14 -0.04 8.25
CA ARG A 57 12.18 1.36 7.83
C ARG A 57 11.68 1.41 6.40
N PHE A 58 10.60 2.16 6.19
CA PHE A 58 10.10 2.44 4.86
C PHE A 58 11.22 3.09 4.03
N PRO A 59 11.41 2.69 2.76
CA PRO A 59 12.36 3.33 1.87
C PRO A 59 12.20 4.85 1.86
N VAL A 60 13.29 5.57 2.06
CA VAL A 60 13.29 7.06 2.00
C VAL A 60 12.78 7.54 0.65
N THR A 61 13.05 6.79 -0.42
CA THR A 61 12.52 7.06 -1.77
C THR A 61 10.99 7.04 -1.80
N PHE A 62 10.37 6.10 -1.08
CA PHE A 62 8.91 6.00 -1.00
C PHE A 62 8.33 7.20 -0.25
N THR A 63 8.82 7.48 0.96
CA THR A 63 8.29 8.55 1.81
C THR A 63 8.51 9.94 1.22
N LYS A 64 9.57 10.15 0.43
CA LYS A 64 9.76 11.39 -0.34
C LYS A 64 8.82 11.51 -1.54
N ALA A 65 8.53 10.42 -2.23
CA ALA A 65 7.62 10.42 -3.39
C ALA A 65 6.15 10.58 -2.97
N TYR A 66 5.79 10.04 -1.79
CA TYR A 66 4.44 10.09 -1.23
C TYR A 66 4.46 10.69 0.19
N PRO A 67 4.72 12.00 0.33
CA PRO A 67 4.94 12.65 1.62
C PRO A 67 3.71 12.66 2.53
N THR A 68 2.52 12.49 1.97
CA THR A 68 1.25 12.42 2.71
C THR A 68 0.77 10.99 2.93
N SER A 69 1.58 9.97 2.60
CA SER A 69 1.20 8.58 2.83
C SER A 69 1.27 8.20 4.31
N LYS A 70 0.36 7.33 4.75
CA LYS A 70 0.44 6.65 6.04
C LYS A 70 1.26 5.39 5.89
N THR A 71 2.25 5.22 6.76
CA THR A 71 3.14 4.05 6.78
C THR A 71 2.94 3.26 8.06
N SER A 72 2.67 1.96 7.96
CA SER A 72 2.41 1.09 9.12
C SER A 72 3.23 -0.19 9.07
N LEU A 73 3.99 -0.47 10.13
CA LEU A 73 4.68 -1.74 10.29
C LEU A 73 3.75 -2.76 10.96
N ILE A 74 3.47 -3.85 10.26
CA ILE A 74 2.62 -4.94 10.74
C ILE A 74 3.49 -6.07 11.28
N THR A 75 3.18 -6.54 12.46
CA THR A 75 3.93 -7.52 13.25
C THR A 75 2.94 -8.50 13.89
N PRO A 76 3.40 -9.64 14.43
CA PRO A 76 2.54 -10.55 15.18
C PRO A 76 1.84 -9.89 16.38
N LEU A 77 2.33 -8.75 16.86
CA LEU A 77 1.75 -8.03 18.00
C LEU A 77 0.57 -7.14 17.62
N ASN A 78 0.49 -6.65 16.38
CA ASN A 78 -0.53 -5.68 15.94
C ASN A 78 -1.26 -6.09 14.64
N TYR A 79 -1.04 -7.31 14.13
CA TYR A 79 -1.71 -7.76 12.90
C TYR A 79 -3.23 -7.88 13.05
N MET A 80 -3.73 -8.14 14.26
CA MET A 80 -5.18 -8.17 14.50
C MET A 80 -5.82 -6.80 14.29
N ASP A 81 -5.13 -5.72 14.70
CA ASP A 81 -5.57 -4.36 14.45
C ASP A 81 -5.58 -4.03 12.95
N PHE A 82 -4.66 -4.63 12.19
CA PHE A 82 -4.63 -4.49 10.74
C PHE A 82 -5.79 -5.20 10.04
N ILE A 83 -6.16 -6.40 10.47
CA ILE A 83 -7.26 -7.19 9.86
C ILE A 83 -8.64 -6.67 10.27
N GLY A 84 -8.78 -6.10 11.47
CA GLY A 84 -10.05 -5.59 11.99
C GLY A 84 -10.52 -4.25 11.39
N ASN A 85 -9.75 -3.67 10.47
CA ASN A 85 -10.05 -2.43 9.76
C ASN A 85 -10.60 -2.70 8.35
#